data_AF-A0A2I0IH61-F1
#
_entry.id   AF-A0A2I0IH61-F1
#
_cell.length_a   1.000
_cell.length_b   1.000
_cell.length_c   1.000
_cell.angle_alpha   90.00
_cell.angle_beta   90.00
_cell.angle_gamma   90.00
#
_symmetry.space_group_name_H-M   'P 1'
#
loop_
_entity.id
_entity.type
_entity.pdbx_description
1 polymer ?
#
loop_
_entity_poly.entity_id
_entity_poly.type
_entity_poly.pdbx_seq_one_letter_code
_entity_poly.pdbx_strand_id
1 'polypeptide(L)'
;MSSEMNGVTANGHEKPFKIFIGYDPREDIAYEVCRYSLLKRASIPIEIIPIKQSELRKSGLYWRERGKLESTEFSFSRFLTPHLANYE
;
A
#
# COMPACT_ATOMS: atom_id res chain seq x y z
N MET A 1 -9.64 -29.05 3.06
CA MET A 1 -9.91 -28.59 1.68
C MET A 1 -11.22 -27.85 1.71
N SER A 2 -11.18 -26.61 2.19
CA SER A 2 -12.36 -25.75 2.30
C SER A 2 -12.06 -24.56 1.42
N SER A 3 -12.74 -24.53 0.27
CA SER A 3 -12.65 -23.50 -0.75
C SER A 3 -12.94 -22.12 -0.18
N GLU A 4 -11.97 -21.21 -0.27
CA GLU A 4 -12.15 -19.78 -0.04
C GLU A 4 -13.23 -19.24 -1.00
N MET A 5 -14.29 -18.69 -0.41
CA MET A 5 -15.31 -17.95 -1.14
C MET A 5 -14.75 -16.58 -1.50
N ASN A 6 -14.55 -16.36 -2.80
CA ASN A 6 -14.23 -15.06 -3.38
C ASN A 6 -15.32 -14.02 -3.03
N GLY A 7 -14.92 -13.02 -2.24
CA GLY A 7 -14.97 -11.63 -2.69
C GLY A 7 -16.30 -10.87 -2.74
N VAL A 8 -17.42 -11.39 -2.24
CA VAL A 8 -18.69 -10.63 -2.20
C VAL A 8 -18.99 -10.20 -0.76
N THR A 9 -18.91 -8.89 -0.50
CA THR A 9 -19.43 -8.32 0.76
C THR A 9 -20.97 -8.33 0.72
N ALA A 10 -21.62 -8.40 1.89
CA ALA A 10 -23.07 -8.59 2.04
C ALA A 10 -23.98 -7.54 1.34
N ASN A 11 -23.39 -6.52 0.71
CA ASN A 11 -24.08 -5.47 -0.06
C ASN A 11 -23.76 -5.50 -1.58
N GLY A 12 -23.19 -6.58 -2.12
CA GLY A 12 -22.95 -6.72 -3.57
C GLY A 12 -21.84 -5.83 -4.13
N HIS A 13 -21.05 -5.17 -3.27
CA HIS A 13 -19.89 -4.41 -3.70
C HIS A 13 -18.65 -5.32 -3.70
N GLU A 14 -18.03 -5.46 -4.88
CA GLU A 14 -16.70 -6.05 -5.03
C GLU A 14 -15.69 -5.31 -4.14
N LYS A 15 -14.87 -6.08 -3.42
CA LYS A 15 -13.80 -5.53 -2.60
C LYS A 15 -12.82 -4.77 -3.51
N PRO A 16 -12.48 -3.50 -3.23
CA PRO A 16 -11.62 -2.74 -4.12
C PRO A 16 -10.24 -3.39 -4.24
N PHE A 17 -9.66 -3.32 -5.44
CA PHE A 17 -8.32 -3.82 -5.69
C PHE A 17 -7.29 -2.91 -4.99
N LYS A 18 -6.53 -3.49 -4.05
CA LYS A 18 -5.56 -2.75 -3.23
C LYS A 18 -4.28 -2.48 -4.02
N ILE A 19 -3.83 -1.23 -4.03
CA ILE A 19 -2.58 -0.78 -4.63
C ILE A 19 -1.74 -0.11 -3.54
N PHE A 20 -0.60 -0.70 -3.22
CA PHE A 20 0.35 -0.13 -2.29
C PHE A 20 1.41 0.66 -3.03
N ILE A 21 1.63 1.92 -2.65
CA ILE A 21 2.62 2.79 -3.29
C ILE A 21 3.68 3.17 -2.25
N GLY A 22 4.94 2.93 -2.58
CA GLY A 22 6.05 3.42 -1.77
C GLY A 22 6.01 4.94 -1.64
N TYR A 23 6.06 5.46 -0.41
CA TYR A 23 5.96 6.89 -0.14
C TYR A 23 7.30 7.43 0.38
N ASP A 24 7.74 8.55 -0.19
CA ASP A 24 8.86 9.35 0.31
C ASP A 24 8.36 10.80 0.44
N PRO A 25 8.37 11.43 1.63
CA PRO A 25 7.90 12.80 1.83
C PRO A 25 8.63 13.83 0.94
N ARG A 26 9.85 13.52 0.49
CA ARG A 26 10.62 14.39 -0.42
C ARG A 26 10.06 14.38 -1.84
N GLU A 27 9.26 13.38 -2.18
CA GLU A 27 8.71 13.12 -3.52
C GLU A 27 7.16 13.08 -3.50
N ASP A 28 6.52 13.85 -2.62
CA ASP A 28 5.07 13.84 -2.40
C ASP A 28 4.26 14.11 -3.70
N ILE A 29 4.76 15.03 -4.54
CA ILE A 29 4.16 15.35 -5.84
C ILE A 29 4.11 14.11 -6.74
N ALA A 30 5.16 13.28 -6.73
CA ALA A 30 5.19 12.06 -7.54
C ALA A 30 4.13 11.05 -7.06
N TYR A 31 3.93 10.94 -5.75
CA TYR A 31 2.85 10.14 -5.17
C TYR A 31 1.47 10.65 -5.60
N GLU A 32 1.19 11.95 -5.45
CA GLU A 32 -0.12 12.52 -5.81
C GLU A 32 -0.42 12.41 -7.31
N VAL A 33 0.57 12.62 -8.18
CA VAL A 33 0.42 12.43 -9.63
C VAL A 33 0.12 10.96 -9.96
N CYS A 34 0.80 10.01 -9.31
CA CYS A 34 0.55 8.58 -9.48
C CYS A 34 -0.86 8.20 -8.99
N ARG A 35 -1.24 8.68 -7.79
CA ARG A 35 -2.54 8.45 -7.18
C ARG A 35 -3.68 8.99 -8.04
N TYR A 36 -3.59 10.25 -8.47
CA TYR A 36 -4.57 10.87 -9.38
C TYR A 36 -4.68 10.09 -10.70
N SER A 37 -3.52 9.73 -11.26
CA SER A 37 -3.44 8.94 -12.50
C SER A 37 -4.17 7.60 -12.42
N LEU A 38 -4.00 6.87 -11.32
CA LEU A 38 -4.66 5.59 -11.07
C LEU A 38 -6.17 5.79 -10.89
N LEU A 39 -6.59 6.73 -10.04
CA LEU A 39 -8.02 7.02 -9.79
C LEU A 39 -8.75 7.44 -11.07
N LYS A 40 -8.08 8.19 -11.96
CA LYS A 40 -8.66 8.67 -13.22
C LYS A 40 -8.81 7.56 -14.28
N ARG A 41 -7.98 6.52 -14.24
CA ARG A 41 -7.86 5.54 -15.33
C ARG A 41 -8.30 4.13 -14.95
N ALA A 42 -8.51 3.84 -13.67
CA ALA A 42 -8.97 2.54 -13.22
C ALA A 42 -10.38 2.23 -13.78
N SER A 43 -10.53 1.03 -14.33
CA SER A 43 -11.82 0.48 -14.80
C SER A 43 -12.54 -0.36 -13.73
N ILE A 44 -11.89 -0.58 -12.58
CA ILE A 44 -12.40 -1.31 -11.43
C ILE A 44 -12.27 -0.45 -10.17
N PRO A 45 -13.04 -0.72 -9.11
CA PRO A 45 -12.82 -0.09 -7.82
C PRO A 45 -11.39 -0.39 -7.31
N ILE A 46 -10.65 0.65 -6.94
CA ILE A 46 -9.30 0.55 -6.39
C ILE A 46 -9.19 1.25 -5.04
N GLU A 47 -8.31 0.75 -4.18
CA GLU A 47 -7.92 1.36 -2.92
C GLU A 47 -6.41 1.64 -2.98
N ILE A 48 -6.01 2.91 -2.91
CA ILE A 48 -4.60 3.30 -3.00
C ILE A 48 -4.07 3.61 -1.61
N ILE A 49 -3.05 2.87 -1.18
CA ILE A 49 -2.51 2.91 0.18
C ILE A 49 -1.03 3.33 0.11
N PRO A 50 -0.64 4.51 0.62
CA PRO A 50 0.77 4.88 0.72
C PRO A 50 1.46 4.07 1.82
N ILE A 51 2.67 3.57 1.56
CA ILE A 51 3.52 2.92 2.56
C ILE A 51 4.38 3.99 3.24
N LYS A 52 3.84 4.67 4.26
CA LYS A 52 4.55 5.73 5.00
C LYS A 52 5.31 5.15 6.18
N GLN A 53 6.63 5.38 6.29
CA GLN A 53 7.37 4.84 7.45
C GLN A 53 6.88 5.42 8.77
N SER A 54 6.43 6.68 8.80
CA SER A 54 5.93 7.30 10.02
C SER A 54 4.72 6.56 10.61
N GLU A 55 3.83 6.04 9.77
CA GLU A 55 2.67 5.24 10.17
C GLU A 55 3.08 3.81 10.56
N LEU A 56 4.02 3.21 9.81
CA LEU A 56 4.58 1.90 10.13
C LEU A 56 5.33 1.89 11.46
N ARG A 57 6.05 2.96 11.79
CA ARG A 57 6.73 3.13 13.08
C ARG A 57 5.74 3.27 14.21
N LYS A 58 4.70 4.09 14.03
CA LYS A 58 3.62 4.26 15.03
C LYS A 58 2.88 2.96 15.33
N SER A 59 2.73 2.09 14.33
CA SER A 59 2.10 0.76 14.47
C SER A 59 3.07 -0.34 14.92
N GLY A 60 4.36 -0.04 15.11
CA GLY A 60 5.36 -1.03 15.52
C GLY A 60 5.81 -1.99 14.40
N LEU A 61 5.37 -1.78 13.15
CA LEU A 61 5.70 -2.62 11.99
C LEU A 61 7.07 -2.30 11.37
N TYR A 62 7.63 -1.14 11.69
CA TYR A 62 8.95 -0.73 11.19
C TYR A 62 9.74 -0.02 12.29
N TRP A 63 10.95 -0.49 12.58
CA TRP A 63 11.81 0.08 13.63
C TRP A 63 13.26 0.30 13.15
N ARG A 64 13.56 -0.02 11.89
CA ARG A 64 14.91 0.08 11.34
C ARG A 64 15.35 1.54 11.24
N GLU A 65 16.53 1.87 11.76
CA GLU A 65 17.14 3.19 11.56
C GLU A 65 17.55 3.43 10.11
N ARG A 66 17.47 4.68 9.65
CA ARG A 66 17.80 5.03 8.27
C ARG A 66 19.30 4.84 8.01
N GLY A 67 19.65 3.97 7.07
CA GLY A 67 21.03 3.71 6.65
C GLY A 67 21.47 4.51 5.41
N LYS A 68 22.79 4.55 5.16
CA LYS A 68 23.40 5.18 3.95
C LYS A 68 23.00 4.50 2.63
N LEU A 69 22.48 3.28 2.68
CA LEU A 69 22.10 2.48 1.51
C LEU A 69 20.63 2.71 1.08
N GLU A 70 19.89 3.54 1.81
CA GLU A 70 18.47 3.83 1.53
C GLU A 70 18.35 5.04 0.60
N SER A 71 18.05 4.80 -0.67
CA SER A 71 17.83 5.86 -1.66
C SER A 71 16.52 6.63 -1.38
N THR A 72 15.49 5.90 -0.93
CA THR A 72 14.17 6.44 -0.58
C THR A 72 13.70 5.92 0.78
N GLU A 73 12.77 6.65 1.40
CA GLU A 73 12.14 6.23 2.66
C GLU A 73 11.41 4.87 2.52
N PHE A 74 10.90 4.53 1.34
CA PHE A 74 10.19 3.26 1.13
C PHE A 74 11.06 2.08 0.68
N SER A 75 12.39 2.26 0.56
CA SER A 75 13.30 1.26 -0.03
C SER A 75 13.17 -0.13 0.60
N PHE A 76 13.01 -0.19 1.92
CA PHE A 76 12.81 -1.44 2.66
C PHE A 76 11.36 -1.65 3.11
N SER A 77 10.61 -0.60 3.45
CA SER A 77 9.23 -0.76 3.92
C SER A 77 8.30 -1.38 2.86
N ARG A 78 8.63 -1.25 1.57
CA ARG A 78 7.90 -1.93 0.48
C ARG A 78 7.80 -3.45 0.64
N PHE A 79 8.74 -4.09 1.34
CA PHE A 79 8.69 -5.54 1.59
C PHE A 79 7.64 -5.94 2.64
N LEU A 80 7.05 -4.99 3.36
CA LEU A 80 5.91 -5.24 4.26
C LEU A 80 4.59 -5.39 3.50
N THR A 81 4.55 -5.14 2.19
CA THR A 81 3.33 -5.20 1.37
C THR A 81 2.51 -6.49 1.59
N PRO A 82 3.09 -7.70 1.63
CA PRO A 82 2.30 -8.90 1.93
C PRO A 82 1.62 -8.86 3.30
N HIS A 83 2.31 -8.36 4.33
CA HIS A 83 1.73 -8.19 5.66
C HIS A 83 0.62 -7.13 5.67
N LEU A 84 0.83 -5.99 5.02
CA LEU A 84 -0.19 -4.94 4.87
C LEU A 84 -1.39 -5.38 4.04
N ALA A 85 -1.21 -6.38 3.17
CA ALA A 85 -2.24 -7.02 2.38
C ALA A 85 -2.98 -8.14 3.13
N ASN A 86 -2.57 -8.48 4.37
CA ASN A 86 -3.03 -9.65 5.12
C ASN A 86 -2.76 -10.96 4.35
N TYR A 87 -1.48 -11.28 4.14
CA TYR A 87 -1.06 -12.56 3.56
C TYR A 87 -1.76 -13.74 4.25
N GLU A 88 -1.98 -14.82 3.49
CA GLU A 88 -2.37 -16.14 3.96
C GLU A 88 -1.23 -17.14 3.70
#